data_AF-A0A354ZGC2-F1
#
_entry.id   AF-A0A354ZGC2-F1
#
_cell.length_a   1.000
_cell.length_b   1.000
_cell.length_c   1.000
_cell.angle_alpha   90.00
_cell.angle_beta   90.00
_cell.angle_gamma   90.00
#
_symmetry.space_group_name_H-M   'P 1'
#
loop_
_entity.id
_entity.type
_entity.pdbx_description
1 polymer ?
#
loop_
_entity_poly.entity_id
_entity_poly.type
_entity_poly.pdbx_seq_one_letter_code
_entity_poly.pdbx_strand_id
1 'polypeptide(L)'
;PDSGHVLVGGRDIWRKGVALRDIRRQVGLVFQYPEHQLFEETVVADIAFAPRNMGMSQANVDEAVREAMRVVDLDYDALCDRSPFELSGGQ
;
A
#
# COMPACT_ATOMS: atom_id res chain seq x y z
N PRO A 1 19.13 13.17 -5.10
CA PRO A 1 19.33 14.24 -4.10
C PRO A 1 20.37 15.25 -4.63
N ASP A 2 20.37 16.50 -4.14
CA ASP A 2 21.34 17.51 -4.60
C ASP A 2 22.80 17.11 -4.29
N SER A 3 23.01 16.30 -3.24
CA SER A 3 24.27 15.58 -2.98
C SER A 3 24.03 14.28 -2.20
N GLY A 4 25.01 13.36 -2.23
CA GLY A 4 24.98 12.09 -1.49
C GLY A 4 24.24 10.93 -2.17
N HIS A 5 24.05 9.85 -1.43
CA HIS A 5 23.43 8.60 -1.91
C HIS A 5 22.39 8.09 -0.93
N VAL A 6 21.41 7.34 -1.44
CA VAL A 6 20.40 6.64 -0.63
C VAL A 6 20.52 5.16 -0.91
N LEU A 7 20.78 4.38 0.14
CA LEU A 7 20.94 2.93 0.04
C LEU A 7 19.69 2.24 0.60
N VAL A 8 19.04 1.39 -0.20
CA VAL A 8 17.94 0.52 0.24
C VAL A 8 18.38 -0.93 0.05
N GLY A 9 18.45 -1.69 1.15
CA GLY A 9 18.99 -3.06 1.12
C GLY A 9 20.41 -3.12 0.56
N GLY A 10 21.26 -2.12 0.86
CA GLY A 10 22.63 -2.00 0.34
C GLY A 10 22.76 -1.55 -1.11
N ARG A 11 21.64 -1.31 -1.82
CA ARG A 11 21.65 -0.83 -3.21
C ARG A 11 21.41 0.67 -3.28
N ASP A 12 22.29 1.38 -3.98
CA ASP A 12 22.13 2.80 -4.27
C ASP A 12 21.01 3.02 -5.28
N ILE A 13 19.90 3.61 -4.83
CA ILE A 13 18.68 3.77 -5.61
C ILE A 13 18.75 4.90 -6.64
N TRP A 14 19.81 5.72 -6.60
CA TRP A 14 20.05 6.80 -7.57
C TRP A 14 20.92 6.36 -8.76
N ARG A 15 21.38 5.11 -8.77
CA ARG A 15 22.12 4.56 -9.91
C ARG A 15 21.19 4.26 -11.09
N LYS A 16 21.71 4.44 -12.31
CA LYS A 16 20.99 4.06 -13.54
C LYS A 16 20.66 2.56 -13.51
N GLY A 17 19.46 2.22 -13.98
CA GLY A 17 19.00 0.83 -14.10
C GLY A 17 18.34 0.24 -12.83
N VAL A 18 18.22 1.00 -11.74
CA VAL A 18 17.45 0.55 -10.58
C VAL A 18 15.94 0.59 -10.88
N ALA A 19 15.29 -0.56 -10.74
CA ALA A 19 13.84 -0.66 -10.85
C ALA A 19 13.17 -0.13 -9.58
N LEU A 20 12.60 1.08 -9.65
CA LEU A 20 11.89 1.70 -8.51
C LEU A 20 10.75 0.83 -7.97
N ARG A 21 10.15 -0.03 -8.81
CA ARG A 21 9.15 -1.02 -8.39
C ARG A 21 9.67 -1.95 -7.28
N ASP A 22 10.92 -2.37 -7.36
CA ASP A 22 11.52 -3.26 -6.37
C ASP A 22 11.83 -2.52 -5.05
N ILE A 23 12.07 -1.21 -5.13
CA ILE A 23 12.25 -0.35 -3.96
C ILE A 23 10.91 -0.16 -3.24
N ARG A 24 9.81 0.06 -3.97
CA ARG A 24 8.45 0.21 -3.42
C ARG A 24 7.92 -1.05 -2.71
N ARG A 25 8.52 -2.23 -2.96
CA ARG A 25 8.23 -3.45 -2.20
C ARG A 25 8.94 -3.51 -0.84
N GLN A 26 9.96 -2.68 -0.64
CA GLN A 26 10.77 -2.64 0.59
C GLN A 26 10.48 -1.41 1.45
N VAL A 27 10.04 -0.31 0.81
CA VAL A 27 9.83 0.98 1.47
C VAL A 27 8.41 1.46 1.15
N GLY A 28 7.56 1.49 2.17
CA GLY A 28 6.25 2.15 2.14
C GLY A 28 6.36 3.61 2.57
N LEU A 29 5.49 4.47 2.05
CA LEU A 29 5.41 5.89 2.40
C LEU A 29 3.94 6.26 2.61
N VAL A 30 3.64 6.84 3.77
CA VAL A 30 2.33 7.40 4.11
C VAL A 30 2.49 8.91 4.17
N PHE A 31 1.78 9.64 3.31
CA PHE A 31 1.81 11.10 3.32
C PHE A 31 0.91 11.66 4.41
N GLN A 32 1.05 12.95 4.70
CA GLN A 32 0.04 13.65 5.50
C GLN A 32 -1.28 13.68 4.75
N TYR A 33 -2.40 13.55 5.49
CA TYR A 33 -3.74 13.40 4.94
C TYR A 33 -3.82 12.23 3.94
N PRO A 34 -3.43 11.00 4.35
CA PRO A 34 -3.38 9.85 3.45
C PRO A 34 -4.75 9.46 2.88
N GLU A 35 -5.84 9.86 3.52
CA GLU A 35 -7.22 9.67 3.07
C GLU A 35 -7.50 10.33 1.71
N HIS A 36 -6.75 11.37 1.35
CA HIS A 36 -6.84 11.99 0.02
C HIS A 36 -6.29 11.08 -1.10
N GLN A 37 -5.65 9.97 -0.74
CA GLN A 37 -5.11 8.99 -1.68
C GLN A 37 -6.03 7.79 -1.90
N LEU A 38 -7.22 7.74 -1.29
CA LEU A 38 -8.23 6.70 -1.52
C LEU A 38 -8.91 6.95 -2.88
N PHE A 39 -9.09 5.90 -3.70
CA PHE A 39 -9.64 6.03 -5.05
C PHE A 39 -10.49 4.85 -5.54
N GLU A 40 -10.47 3.70 -4.87
CA GLU A 40 -11.28 2.54 -5.26
C GLU A 40 -12.70 2.60 -4.68
N GLU A 41 -13.59 1.76 -5.23
CA GLU A 41 -15.00 1.73 -4.84
C GLU A 41 -15.25 1.15 -3.44
N THR A 42 -14.39 0.22 -2.99
CA THR A 42 -14.52 -0.42 -1.67
C THR A 42 -13.19 -0.42 -0.90
N VAL A 43 -13.26 -0.49 0.43
CA VAL A 43 -12.09 -0.59 1.32
C VAL A 43 -11.17 -1.74 0.88
N VAL A 44 -11.75 -2.91 0.60
CA VAL A 44 -10.98 -4.08 0.14
C VAL A 44 -10.34 -3.83 -1.23
N ALA A 45 -11.05 -3.19 -2.16
CA ALA A 45 -10.50 -2.87 -3.47
C ALA A 45 -9.31 -1.91 -3.38
N ASP A 46 -9.40 -0.88 -2.52
CA ASP A 46 -8.35 0.11 -2.30
C ASP A 46 -7.08 -0.53 -1.72
N ILE A 47 -7.23 -1.31 -0.65
CA ILE A 47 -6.12 -2.05 -0.03
C ILE A 47 -5.52 -3.07 -1.00
N ALA A 48 -6.35 -3.75 -1.80
CA ALA A 48 -5.90 -4.76 -2.76
C ALA A 48 -5.16 -4.18 -3.97
N PHE A 49 -5.28 -2.87 -4.25
CA PHE A 49 -4.73 -2.25 -5.45
C PHE A 49 -3.22 -2.47 -5.58
N ALA A 50 -2.45 -2.17 -4.53
CA ALA A 50 -0.99 -2.31 -4.57
C ALA A 50 -0.53 -3.78 -4.69
N PRO A 51 -1.02 -4.73 -3.86
CA PRO A 51 -0.73 -6.17 -4.01
C PRO A 51 -1.03 -6.72 -5.42
N ARG A 52 -2.17 -6.37 -6.01
CA ARG A 52 -2.53 -6.77 -7.39
C ARG A 52 -1.53 -6.23 -8.40
N ASN A 53 -1.19 -4.95 -8.31
CA ASN A 53 -0.21 -4.32 -9.20
C ASN A 53 1.22 -4.83 -9.02
N MET A 54 1.51 -5.47 -7.88
CA MET A 54 2.77 -6.19 -7.65
C MET A 54 2.78 -7.60 -8.25
N GLY A 55 1.67 -8.07 -8.81
CA GLY A 55 1.55 -9.38 -9.48
C GLY A 55 1.33 -10.54 -8.50
N MET A 56 0.76 -10.29 -7.32
CA MET A 56 0.40 -11.34 -6.38
C MET A 56 -0.79 -12.17 -6.89
N SER A 57 -0.85 -13.45 -6.49
CA SER A 57 -2.01 -14.30 -6.77
C SER A 57 -3.24 -13.80 -6.00
N GLN A 58 -4.44 -14.14 -6.48
CA GLN A 58 -5.68 -13.73 -5.79
C GLN A 58 -5.69 -14.15 -4.32
N ALA A 59 -5.31 -15.40 -4.02
CA ALA A 59 -5.24 -15.89 -2.64
C ALA A 59 -4.28 -15.06 -1.76
N ASN A 60 -3.11 -14.70 -2.30
CA ASN A 60 -2.14 -13.90 -1.55
C ASN A 60 -2.59 -12.43 -1.40
N VAL A 61 -3.33 -11.89 -2.37
CA VAL A 61 -3.95 -10.57 -2.26
C VAL A 61 -4.99 -10.58 -1.14
N ASP A 62 -5.87 -11.59 -1.12
CA ASP A 62 -6.92 -11.71 -0.09
C ASP A 62 -6.33 -11.86 1.31
N GLU A 63 -5.24 -12.62 1.46
CA GLU A 63 -4.49 -12.75 2.71
C GLU A 63 -3.86 -11.41 3.12
N ALA A 64 -3.21 -10.71 2.18
CA ALA A 64 -2.56 -9.42 2.44
C ALA A 64 -3.57 -8.34 2.86
N VAL A 65 -4.76 -8.32 2.24
CA VAL A 65 -5.84 -7.38 2.62
C VAL A 65 -6.32 -7.64 4.04
N ARG A 66 -6.63 -8.91 4.38
CA ARG A 66 -7.08 -9.27 5.74
C ARG A 66 -6.02 -8.94 6.78
N GLU A 67 -4.76 -9.21 6.48
CA GLU A 67 -3.66 -8.90 7.37
C GLU A 67 -3.49 -7.39 7.55
N ALA A 68 -3.53 -6.61 6.47
CA ALA A 68 -3.46 -5.15 6.54
C ALA A 68 -4.56 -4.57 7.42
N MET A 69 -5.82 -4.97 7.21
CA MET A 69 -6.96 -4.53 8.02
C MET A 69 -6.77 -4.91 9.49
N ARG A 70 -6.34 -6.15 9.77
CA ARG A 70 -6.07 -6.62 11.12
C ARG A 70 -4.98 -5.83 11.85
N VAL A 71 -3.90 -5.45 11.14
CA VAL A 71 -2.78 -4.69 11.73
C VAL A 71 -3.20 -3.28 12.17
N VAL A 72 -4.18 -2.67 11.49
CA VAL A 72 -4.71 -1.35 11.83
C VAL A 72 -6.04 -1.39 12.59
N ASP A 73 -6.44 -2.57 13.09
CA ASP A 73 -7.65 -2.79 13.88
C ASP A 73 -8.97 -2.43 13.13
N LEU A 74 -9.02 -2.73 11.82
CA LEU A 74 -10.23 -2.64 11.01
C LEU A 74 -10.89 -4.02 10.86
N ASP A 75 -12.19 -4.08 11.13
CA ASP A 75 -13.01 -5.28 10.97
C ASP A 75 -13.27 -5.55 9.49
N TYR A 76 -12.79 -6.70 9.00
CA TYR A 76 -12.95 -7.12 7.61
C TYR A 76 -14.42 -7.35 7.25
N ASP A 77 -15.18 -8.08 8.07
CA ASP A 77 -16.55 -8.48 7.75
C ASP A 77 -17.50 -7.28 7.77
N ALA A 78 -17.21 -6.27 8.59
CA ALA A 78 -18.01 -5.05 8.68
C ALA A 78 -17.71 -4.04 7.55
N LEU A 79 -16.50 -4.06 6.98
CA LEU A 79 -16.02 -2.99 6.09
C LEU A 79 -15.71 -3.45 4.66
N CYS A 80 -15.71 -4.74 4.36
CA CYS A 80 -15.20 -5.28 3.09
C CYS A 80 -15.84 -4.64 1.84
N ASP A 81 -17.15 -4.44 1.87
CA ASP A 81 -17.94 -3.89 0.76
C ASP A 81 -18.27 -2.40 0.92
N ARG A 82 -17.77 -1.76 1.99
CA ARG A 82 -18.03 -0.34 2.24
C ARG A 82 -17.15 0.52 1.37
N SER A 83 -17.70 1.67 0.96
CA SER A 83 -16.93 2.70 0.29
C SER A 83 -15.98 3.39 1.29
N PRO A 84 -14.70 3.58 0.94
CA PRO A 84 -13.74 4.28 1.81
C PRO A 84 -14.19 5.72 2.11
N PHE A 85 -14.97 6.34 1.21
CA PHE A 85 -15.49 7.70 1.38
C PHE A 85 -16.63 7.82 2.40
N GLU A 86 -17.10 6.71 2.95
CA GLU A 86 -18.11 6.67 4.01
C GLU A 86 -17.52 6.34 5.40
N LEU A 87 -16.19 6.25 5.50
CA LEU A 87 -15.48 6.06 6.75
C LEU A 87 -15.26 7.40 7.46
N SER A 88 -15.04 7.33 8.78
CA SER A 88 -14.51 8.50 9.49
C SER A 88 -13.09 8.79 9.03
N GLY A 89 -12.60 10.03 9.13
CA GLY A 89 -11.23 10.34 8.71
C GLY A 89 -10.11 9.65 9.51
N GLY A 90 -10.43 8.94 10.59
CA GLY A 90 -9.46 8.14 11.36
C GLY A 90 -9.53 6.64 11.07
N GLN A 91 -10.51 6.19 10.29
CA GLN A 91 -10.65 4.80 9.82
C GLN A 91 -10.11 4.70 8.40
#